data_AF-A0A9D2Q9H7-F1
#
_entry.id   AF-A0A9D2Q9H7-F1
#
_cell.length_a   1.000
_cell.length_b   1.000
_cell.length_c   1.000
_cell.angle_alpha   90.00
_cell.angle_beta   90.00
_cell.angle_gamma   90.00
#
_symmetry.space_group_name_H-M   'P 1'
#
loop_
_entity.id
_entity.type
_entity.pdbx_description
1 polymer ?
#
loop_
_entity_poly.entity_id
_entity_poly.type
_entity_poly.pdbx_seq_one_letter_code
_entity_poly.pdbx_strand_id
1 'polypeptide(L)'
;MKRLEPEIIDYYNNEVVMLIAEKYGLSQMEALKAFVCSKTHEMLENEECGMDEFGAEAIFEIWECEKVTGDPRNSVYIRGE
;
A
#
# COMPACT_ATOMS: atom_id res chain seq x y z
N MET A 1 -9.45 -0.68 -16.48
CA MET A 1 -8.95 -0.27 -15.16
C MET A 1 -9.29 1.19 -14.98
N LYS A 2 -10.21 1.48 -14.06
CA LYS A 2 -10.47 2.86 -13.63
C LYS A 2 -9.44 3.21 -12.56
N ARG A 3 -8.72 4.31 -12.76
CA ARG A 3 -7.70 4.74 -11.80
C ARG A 3 -8.38 5.48 -10.66
N LEU A 4 -8.00 5.17 -9.43
CA LEU A 4 -8.45 5.89 -8.23
C LEU A 4 -8.08 7.38 -8.33
N GLU A 5 -8.84 8.24 -7.64
CA GLU A 5 -8.62 9.69 -7.68
C GLU A 5 -7.19 10.04 -7.21
N PRO A 6 -6.45 10.91 -7.94
CA PRO A 6 -5.07 11.25 -7.61
C PRO A 6 -4.89 11.77 -6.18
N GLU A 7 -5.84 12.54 -5.67
CA GLU A 7 -5.81 13.10 -4.32
C GLU A 7 -5.86 12.00 -3.24
N ILE A 8 -6.60 10.92 -3.51
CA ILE A 8 -6.67 9.76 -2.61
C ILE A 8 -5.35 8.98 -2.67
N ILE A 9 -4.82 8.76 -3.88
CA ILE A 9 -3.51 8.10 -4.07
C ILE A 9 -2.40 8.88 -3.35
N ASP A 10 -2.36 10.21 -3.49
CA ASP A 10 -1.37 11.07 -2.85
C ASP A 10 -1.48 11.03 -1.32
N TYR A 11 -2.68 10.95 -0.77
CA TYR A 11 -2.88 10.74 0.67
C TYR A 11 -2.20 9.45 1.14
N TYR A 12 -2.52 8.31 0.52
CA TYR A 12 -1.92 7.03 0.91
C TYR A 12 -0.42 6.98 0.66
N ASN A 13 0.07 7.57 -0.44
CA ASN A 13 1.50 7.68 -0.71
C ASN A 13 2.22 8.41 0.41
N ASN A 14 1.68 9.52 0.92
CA ASN A 14 2.33 10.21 2.03
C ASN A 14 2.29 9.38 3.31
N GLU A 15 1.13 8.87 3.71
CA GLU A 15 0.96 8.16 4.98
C GLU A 15 1.75 6.84 5.02
N VAL A 16 1.60 6.00 4.00
CA VAL A 16 2.24 4.68 3.96
C VAL A 16 3.76 4.80 3.83
N VAL A 17 4.26 5.78 3.08
CA VAL A 17 5.71 6.02 2.95
C VAL A 17 6.32 6.47 4.27
N MET A 18 5.62 7.30 5.06
CA MET A 18 6.07 7.65 6.41
C MET A 18 6.17 6.41 7.31
N LEU A 19 5.16 5.53 7.29
CA LEU A 19 5.16 4.28 8.06
C LEU A 19 6.30 3.34 7.65
N ILE A 20 6.55 3.20 6.34
CA ILE A 20 7.66 2.39 5.82
C ILE A 20 9.01 2.98 6.26
N ALA A 21 9.19 4.29 6.08
CA ALA A 21 10.44 4.97 6.43
C ALA A 21 10.75 4.83 7.93
N GLU A 22 9.75 5.04 8.79
CA GLU A 22 9.89 4.93 10.23
C GLU A 22 10.21 3.50 10.67
N LYS A 23 9.43 2.49 10.23
CA LYS A 23 9.61 1.11 10.68
C LYS A 23 10.92 0.47 10.19
N TYR A 24 11.32 0.78 8.95
CA TYR A 24 12.48 0.15 8.32
C TYR A 24 13.74 1.03 8.33
N GLY A 25 13.69 2.23 8.92
CA GLY A 25 14.82 3.14 8.97
C GLY A 25 15.31 3.60 7.58
N LEU A 26 14.38 3.73 6.62
CA LEU A 26 14.66 4.10 5.24
C LEU A 26 14.53 5.61 5.05
N SER A 27 15.22 6.17 4.06
CA SER A 27 14.90 7.53 3.60
C SER A 27 13.50 7.55 2.95
N GLN A 28 12.85 8.72 2.95
CA GLN A 28 11.53 8.87 2.32
C GLN A 28 11.54 8.45 0.84
N MET A 29 12.64 8.72 0.11
CA MET A 29 12.75 8.33 -1.31
C MET A 29 12.87 6.82 -1.49
N GLU A 30 13.60 6.12 -0.60
CA GLU A 30 13.70 4.66 -0.61
C GLU A 30 12.36 4.02 -0.24
N ALA A 31 11.69 4.55 0.78
CA ALA A 31 10.36 4.10 1.19
C ALA A 31 9.31 4.33 0.10
N LEU A 32 9.31 5.50 -0.54
CA LEU A 32 8.45 5.82 -1.69
C LEU A 32 8.68 4.81 -2.81
N LYS A 33 9.93 4.59 -3.21
CA LYS A 33 10.26 3.61 -4.25
C LYS A 33 9.80 2.20 -3.89
N ALA A 34 9.96 1.81 -2.63
CA ALA A 34 9.52 0.49 -2.16
C ALA A 34 8.00 0.32 -2.18
N PHE A 35 7.25 1.40 -1.95
CA PHE A 35 5.79 1.40 -1.99
C PHE A 35 5.25 1.47 -3.43
N VAL A 36 5.63 2.47 -4.22
CA VAL A 36 5.04 2.69 -5.56
C VAL A 36 5.37 1.60 -6.57
N CYS A 37 6.43 0.82 -6.33
CA CYS A 37 6.78 -0.33 -7.15
C CYS A 37 6.16 -1.67 -6.67
N SER A 38 5.29 -1.63 -5.66
CA SER A 38 4.63 -2.82 -5.10
C SER A 38 3.30 -3.13 -5.79
N LYS A 39 2.88 -4.40 -5.71
CA LYS A 39 1.52 -4.82 -6.14
C LYS A 39 0.45 -4.21 -5.25
N THR A 40 0.75 -3.91 -3.99
CA THR A 40 -0.16 -3.22 -3.08
C THR A 40 -0.50 -1.84 -3.62
N HIS A 41 0.50 -1.08 -4.08
CA HIS A 41 0.26 0.21 -4.71
C HIS A 41 -0.43 0.07 -6.07
N GLU A 42 -0.08 -0.93 -6.88
CA GLU A 42 -0.81 -1.23 -8.13
C GLU A 42 -2.30 -1.49 -7.86
N MET A 43 -2.62 -2.24 -6.81
CA MET A 43 -4.01 -2.47 -6.37
C MET A 43 -4.65 -1.19 -5.85
N LEU A 44 -3.92 -0.35 -5.12
CA LEU A 44 -4.42 0.94 -4.64
C LEU A 44 -4.80 1.88 -5.79
N GLU A 45 -3.99 1.94 -6.84
CA GLU A 45 -4.30 2.76 -8.01
C GLU A 45 -5.50 2.25 -8.81
N ASN A 46 -5.87 0.97 -8.66
CA ASN A 46 -7.03 0.37 -9.32
C ASN A 46 -8.27 0.47 -8.43
N GLU A 47 -9.20 1.36 -8.79
CA GLU A 47 -10.45 1.58 -8.04
C GLU A 47 -11.28 0.30 -7.88
N GLU A 48 -11.17 -0.65 -8.81
CA GLU A 48 -11.91 -1.93 -8.74
C GLU A 48 -11.41 -2.85 -7.60
N CYS A 49 -10.23 -2.58 -7.04
CA CYS A 49 -9.70 -3.32 -5.90
C CYS A 49 -10.22 -2.83 -4.56
N GLY A 50 -10.92 -1.68 -4.50
CA GLY A 50 -11.55 -1.15 -3.28
C GLY A 50 -10.58 -0.89 -2.14
N MET A 51 -9.31 -0.60 -2.45
CA MET A 51 -8.26 -0.45 -1.44
C MET A 51 -8.48 0.82 -0.59
N ASP A 52 -9.18 1.81 -1.11
CA ASP A 52 -9.56 3.04 -0.41
C ASP A 52 -10.57 2.82 0.72
N GLU A 53 -11.17 1.63 0.84
CA GLU A 53 -12.00 1.25 1.98
C GLU A 53 -11.16 0.96 3.25
N PHE A 54 -9.84 0.76 3.11
CA PHE A 54 -8.93 0.48 4.22
C PHE A 54 -8.18 1.73 4.67
N GLY A 55 -7.94 1.87 5.99
CA GLY A 55 -7.05 2.92 6.49
C GLY A 55 -5.59 2.74 6.05
N ALA A 56 -4.79 3.82 6.08
CA ALA A 56 -3.39 3.79 5.66
C ALA A 56 -2.53 2.76 6.42
N GLU A 57 -2.78 2.55 7.72
CA GLU A 57 -2.12 1.49 8.50
C GLU A 57 -2.42 0.09 7.96
N ALA A 58 -3.65 -0.18 7.54
CA ALA A 58 -4.03 -1.45 6.95
C ALA A 58 -3.37 -1.63 5.56
N ILE A 59 -3.33 -0.58 4.73
CA ILE A 59 -2.59 -0.61 3.45
C ILE A 59 -1.11 -0.90 3.66
N PHE A 60 -0.51 -0.29 4.70
CA PHE A 60 0.85 -0.57 5.09
C PHE A 60 1.05 -2.05 5.48
N GLU A 61 0.17 -2.61 6.32
CA GLU A 61 0.24 -4.03 6.69
C GLU A 61 0.02 -4.98 5.50
N ILE A 62 -0.85 -4.60 4.55
CA ILE A 62 -1.03 -5.33 3.28
C ILE A 62 0.27 -5.34 2.47
N TRP A 63 0.96 -4.19 2.38
CA TRP A 63 2.27 -4.09 1.75
C TRP A 63 3.34 -4.90 2.47
N GLU A 64 3.34 -4.93 3.80
CA GLU A 64 4.24 -5.79 4.57
C GLU A 64 3.97 -7.28 4.31
N CYS A 65 2.70 -7.66 4.19
CA CYS A 65 2.32 -9.01 3.83
C CYS A 65 2.83 -9.39 2.43
N GLU A 66 2.72 -8.47 1.46
CA GLU A 66 3.32 -8.65 0.14
C GLU A 66 4.84 -8.85 0.23
N LYS A 67 5.55 -8.05 1.03
CA LYS A 67 7.00 -8.18 1.20
C LYS A 67 7.40 -9.57 1.71
N VAL A 68 6.59 -10.18 2.56
CA VAL A 68 6.85 -11.52 3.15
C VAL A 68 6.40 -12.64 2.22
N THR A 69 5.26 -12.51 1.56
CA THR A 69 4.59 -13.62 0.84
C THR A 69 4.66 -13.51 -0.68
N GLY A 70 4.98 -12.33 -1.21
CA GLY A 70 4.96 -12.01 -2.64
C GLY A 70 3.59 -11.62 -3.22
N ASP A 71 2.52 -11.63 -2.40
CA ASP A 71 1.16 -11.26 -2.83
C ASP A 71 0.39 -10.52 -1.72
N PRO A 72 -0.05 -9.26 -1.94
CA PRO A 72 -0.86 -8.51 -0.96
C PRO A 72 -2.17 -9.21 -0.59
N ARG A 73 -2.72 -10.06 -1.45
CA ARG A 73 -3.99 -10.77 -1.22
C ARG A 73 -3.90 -11.82 -0.10
N ASN A 74 -2.68 -12.17 0.33
CA ASN A 74 -2.48 -13.05 1.48
C ASN A 74 -2.66 -12.33 2.83
N SER A 75 -2.82 -11.01 2.82
CA SER A 75 -3.08 -10.23 4.03
C SER A 75 -4.41 -10.63 4.66
N VAL A 76 -4.49 -10.48 5.99
CA VAL A 76 -5.71 -10.78 6.76
C VAL A 76 -6.89 -9.91 6.33
N TYR A 77 -6.61 -8.72 5.79
CA TYR A 77 -7.62 -7.78 5.29
C TYR A 77 -8.30 -8.26 4.02
N ILE A 78 -7.55 -8.87 3.10
CA ILE A 78 -8.06 -9.25 1.77
C ILE A 78 -8.48 -10.72 1.73
N ARG A 79 -7.74 -11.61 2.37
CA ARG A 79 -8.02 -13.05 2.31
C ARG A 79 -9.40 -13.39 2.89
N GLY A 80 -9.91 -12.56 3.81
CA GLY A 80 -11.01 -12.95 4.69
C GLY A 80 -10.60 -14.10 5.62
N GLU A 81 -11.35 -14.29 6.70
CA GLU A 81 -11.32 -15.55 7.45
C GLU A 81 -11.98 -16.68 6.66
#